data_AF-A0AAJ6TRC2-F1
#
_entry.id   AF-A0AAJ6TRC2-F1
#
_cell.length_a   1.000
_cell.length_b   1.000
_cell.length_c   1.000
_cell.angle_alpha   90.00
_cell.angle_beta   90.00
_cell.angle_gamma   90.00
#
_symmetry.space_group_name_H-M   'P 1'
#
loop_
_entity.id
_entity.type
_entity.pdbx_description
1 polymer ?
#
loop_
_entity_poly.entity_id
_entity_poly.type
_entity_poly.pdbx_seq_one_letter_code
_entity_poly.pdbx_strand_id
1 'polypeptide(L)'
;MTYIDRDSETIFKENAKSKRVRADLAEEEKQEREIKKQIEKAEEFLTVKNDSVDSGEVRPARELKLDSGVKVGFALGSKSNNVGKETGESFSSRLVFEDVEDKERKMGKNKEGGIRGKSGKSALEELMKEEEKAKERTNRKDYWLFEGIIVKVMSKALADKGYYKQKGVVREVIDKYVAEIEILENKHKLRVDQEELETVIPQIGGLVKIVNGAYRGSNARLLGVDTEKFCAKMQIEKGIYDGRVLKAVEYEDICKLA
;
A
#
# COMPACT_ATOMS: atom_id res chain seq x y z
N MET A 1 -42.36 31.90 -47.20
CA MET A 1 -42.34 31.61 -45.75
C MET A 1 -41.39 30.45 -45.55
N THR A 2 -40.25 30.66 -44.89
CA THR A 2 -39.34 29.57 -44.48
C THR A 2 -38.89 29.85 -43.06
N TYR A 3 -39.45 29.05 -42.15
CA TYR A 3 -39.31 29.09 -40.71
C TYR A 3 -37.96 28.44 -40.34
N ILE A 4 -37.08 29.17 -39.66
CA ILE A 4 -35.80 28.67 -39.16
C ILE A 4 -36.03 28.28 -37.70
N ASP A 5 -36.19 26.98 -37.48
CA ASP A 5 -36.34 26.41 -36.14
C ASP A 5 -34.98 26.42 -35.43
N ARG A 6 -34.86 27.26 -34.40
CA ARG A 6 -33.71 27.27 -33.47
C ARG A 6 -34.04 26.30 -32.34
N ASP A 7 -33.50 25.09 -32.44
CA ASP A 7 -33.58 24.02 -31.43
C ASP A 7 -33.27 24.54 -30.00
N SER A 8 -34.32 24.81 -29.22
CA SER A 8 -34.24 25.32 -27.85
C SER A 8 -33.57 24.35 -26.86
N GLU A 9 -33.42 23.08 -27.20
CA GLU A 9 -32.74 22.08 -26.37
C GLU A 9 -31.21 22.20 -26.37
N THR A 10 -30.61 22.68 -27.46
CA THR A 10 -29.15 22.77 -27.59
C THR A 10 -28.57 23.90 -26.72
N ILE A 11 -29.25 25.05 -26.72
CA ILE A 11 -28.92 26.22 -25.89
C ILE A 11 -29.03 25.90 -24.38
N PHE A 12 -29.97 25.05 -23.98
CA PHE A 12 -30.16 24.69 -22.58
C PHE A 12 -29.07 23.74 -22.06
N LYS A 13 -28.65 22.77 -22.89
CA LYS A 13 -27.54 21.85 -22.58
C LYS A 13 -26.20 22.58 -22.54
N GLU A 14 -25.98 23.55 -23.43
CA GLU A 14 -24.76 24.37 -23.45
C GLU A 14 -24.66 25.32 -22.25
N ASN A 15 -25.78 25.94 -21.85
CA ASN A 15 -25.84 26.76 -20.63
C ASN A 15 -25.61 25.94 -19.36
N ALA A 16 -26.07 24.69 -19.29
CA ALA A 16 -25.82 23.82 -18.14
C ALA A 16 -24.35 23.43 -18.00
N LYS A 17 -23.66 23.17 -19.12
CA LYS A 17 -22.21 22.91 -19.14
C LYS A 17 -21.41 24.16 -18.77
N SER A 18 -21.77 25.31 -19.32
CA SER A 18 -21.12 26.59 -19.02
C SER A 18 -21.28 27.02 -17.55
N LYS A 19 -22.41 26.67 -16.91
CA LYS A 19 -22.63 26.93 -15.47
C LYS A 19 -21.75 26.06 -14.56
N ARG A 20 -21.48 24.80 -14.93
CA ARG A 20 -20.58 23.92 -14.17
C ARG A 20 -19.14 24.39 -14.28
N VAL A 21 -18.67 24.65 -15.50
CA VAL A 21 -17.30 25.14 -15.74
C VAL A 21 -17.03 26.46 -15.01
N ARG A 22 -18.02 27.37 -14.94
CA ARG A 22 -17.89 28.63 -14.19
C ARG A 22 -17.85 28.42 -12.68
N ALA A 23 -18.55 27.41 -12.15
CA ALA A 23 -18.51 27.08 -10.73
C ALA A 23 -17.16 26.48 -10.34
N ASP A 24 -16.64 25.57 -11.17
CA ASP A 24 -15.35 24.91 -10.94
C ASP A 24 -14.20 25.94 -11.01
N LEU A 25 -14.21 26.84 -12.00
CA LEU A 25 -13.21 27.91 -12.13
C LEU A 25 -13.23 28.90 -10.94
N ALA A 26 -14.42 29.18 -10.39
CA ALA A 26 -14.56 30.06 -9.23
C ALA A 26 -14.09 29.40 -7.92
N GLU A 27 -14.22 28.08 -7.82
CA GLU A 27 -13.69 27.31 -6.70
C GLU A 27 -12.17 27.20 -6.77
N GLU A 28 -11.61 26.94 -7.95
CA GLU A 28 -10.18 26.90 -8.22
C GLU A 28 -9.49 28.24 -7.88
N GLU A 29 -10.04 29.37 -8.35
CA GLU A 29 -9.50 30.71 -8.05
C GLU A 29 -9.48 31.01 -6.54
N LYS A 30 -10.49 30.53 -5.81
CA LYS A 30 -10.57 30.69 -4.35
C LYS A 30 -9.51 29.84 -3.64
N GLN A 31 -9.29 28.61 -4.10
CA GLN A 31 -8.28 27.70 -3.55
C GLN A 31 -6.87 28.22 -3.83
N GLU A 32 -6.59 28.70 -5.04
CA GLU A 32 -5.30 29.30 -5.40
C GLU A 32 -4.96 30.51 -4.52
N ARG A 33 -5.95 31.37 -4.23
CA ARG A 33 -5.77 32.52 -3.33
C ARG A 33 -5.43 32.09 -1.90
N GLU A 34 -6.05 31.03 -1.41
CA GLU A 34 -5.77 30.47 -0.08
C GLU A 34 -4.34 29.89 0.00
N ILE A 35 -3.92 29.15 -1.04
CA ILE A 35 -2.57 28.58 -1.15
C ILE A 35 -1.53 29.70 -1.22
N LYS A 36 -1.75 30.71 -2.08
CA LYS A 36 -0.84 31.85 -2.22
C LYS A 36 -0.65 32.59 -0.90
N LYS A 37 -1.72 32.79 -0.13
CA LYS A 37 -1.66 33.44 1.19
C LYS A 37 -0.89 32.60 2.21
N GLN A 38 -0.95 31.27 2.13
CA GLN A 38 -0.14 30.40 2.98
C GLN A 38 1.35 30.43 2.59
N ILE A 39 1.65 30.50 1.29
CA ILE A 39 3.02 30.63 0.77
C ILE A 39 3.62 31.97 1.19
N GLU A 40 2.90 33.08 0.97
CA GLU A 40 3.35 34.43 1.35
C GLU A 40 3.61 34.53 2.85
N LYS A 41 2.71 33.99 3.67
CA LYS A 41 2.90 33.95 5.13
C LYS A 41 4.07 33.07 5.57
N ALA A 42 4.35 31.99 4.84
CA ALA A 42 5.51 31.14 5.09
C ALA A 42 6.81 31.82 4.63
N GLU A 43 6.78 32.54 3.51
CA GLU A 43 7.90 33.35 3.01
C GLU A 43 8.22 34.50 3.96
N GLU A 44 7.23 35.26 4.44
CA GLU A 44 7.42 36.28 5.48
C GLU A 44 8.01 35.69 6.77
N PHE A 45 7.58 34.50 7.16
CA PHE A 45 8.14 33.81 8.32
C PHE A 45 9.58 33.32 8.08
N LEU A 46 9.98 33.10 6.83
CA LEU A 46 11.34 32.75 6.42
C LEU A 46 12.24 33.99 6.24
N THR A 47 11.73 35.10 5.71
CA THR A 47 12.50 36.36 5.59
C THR A 47 12.74 37.02 6.94
N VAL A 48 11.80 36.95 7.89
CA VAL A 48 12.03 37.41 9.28
C VAL A 48 13.14 36.60 9.99
N LYS A 49 13.45 35.39 9.52
CA LYS A 49 14.53 34.56 10.07
C LYS A 49 15.90 34.79 9.41
N ASN A 50 15.96 35.54 8.31
CA ASN A 50 17.19 35.78 7.54
C ASN A 50 17.78 37.20 7.69
N ASP A 51 17.17 38.10 8.48
CA ASP A 51 17.65 39.48 8.66
C ASP A 51 18.38 39.73 9.99
N SER A 52 19.14 38.74 10.45
CA SER A 52 20.12 38.96 11.52
C SER A 52 21.36 38.07 11.36
N VAL A 53 22.36 38.69 10.73
CA VAL A 53 23.83 38.55 10.84
C VAL A 53 24.56 37.45 10.03
N ASP A 54 25.57 37.97 9.34
CA ASP A 54 26.63 37.42 8.49
C ASP A 54 27.63 36.44 9.15
N SER A 55 28.28 35.65 8.29
CA SER A 55 29.55 34.89 8.42
C SER A 55 29.64 33.55 9.19
N GLY A 56 29.98 32.48 8.45
CA GLY A 56 30.99 31.47 8.87
C GLY A 56 30.56 30.05 9.31
N GLU A 57 30.82 29.05 8.44
CA GLU A 57 31.18 27.63 8.65
C GLU A 57 30.34 26.59 9.47
N VAL A 58 29.90 25.53 8.74
CA VAL A 58 29.95 24.05 8.98
C VAL A 58 29.52 23.39 10.32
N ARG A 59 28.34 22.71 10.28
CA ARG A 59 27.89 21.40 10.90
C ARG A 59 27.92 21.20 12.45
N PRO A 60 27.31 20.11 13.01
CA PRO A 60 25.92 19.67 12.98
C PRO A 60 25.32 19.44 14.40
N ALA A 61 23.99 19.20 14.44
CA ALA A 61 23.17 18.53 15.47
C ALA A 61 23.58 18.64 16.97
N ARG A 62 22.77 19.38 17.76
CA ARG A 62 22.73 19.24 19.23
C ARG A 62 21.30 19.21 19.76
N GLU A 63 20.92 18.00 20.20
CA GLU A 63 20.08 17.61 21.33
C GLU A 63 19.14 18.67 21.97
N LEU A 64 17.84 18.36 21.95
CA LEU A 64 16.82 19.05 22.73
C LEU A 64 16.98 18.70 24.23
N LYS A 65 17.62 19.59 24.98
CA LYS A 65 17.50 19.64 26.44
C LYS A 65 16.15 20.24 26.79
N LEU A 66 15.26 19.40 27.33
CA LEU A 66 14.07 19.85 28.05
C LEU A 66 14.52 20.29 29.45
N ASP A 67 14.54 21.60 29.68
CA ASP A 67 14.53 22.13 31.04
C ASP A 67 13.37 23.11 31.22
N SER A 68 12.62 22.80 32.27
CA SER A 68 11.62 23.53 33.04
C SER A 68 10.94 24.77 32.43
N GLY A 69 9.62 24.64 32.19
CA GLY A 69 8.70 25.75 32.53
C GLY A 69 7.69 26.21 31.48
N VAL A 70 6.99 25.34 30.74
CA VAL A 70 5.71 25.72 30.10
C VAL A 70 4.66 24.65 30.32
N LYS A 71 3.62 25.01 31.07
CA LYS A 71 2.52 24.16 31.54
C LYS A 71 1.42 24.11 30.49
N VAL A 72 1.33 23.00 29.75
CA VAL A 72 0.15 22.68 28.92
C VAL A 72 -0.86 21.94 29.80
N GLY A 73 -1.96 22.59 30.15
CA GLY A 73 -3.01 22.03 30.99
C GLY A 73 -4.01 21.20 30.19
N PHE A 74 -3.99 19.87 30.36
CA PHE A 74 -5.13 19.02 30.02
C PHE A 74 -5.92 18.74 31.29
N ALA A 75 -7.15 19.27 31.34
CA ALA A 75 -8.10 19.01 32.42
C ALA A 75 -8.77 17.65 32.18
N LEU A 76 -8.39 16.64 32.96
CA LEU A 76 -9.18 15.43 33.19
C LEU A 76 -9.39 15.28 34.69
N GLY A 77 -10.56 15.72 35.17
CA GLY A 77 -10.95 15.64 36.57
C GLY A 77 -11.41 14.22 36.94
N SER A 78 -10.65 13.63 37.88
CA SER A 78 -11.06 13.05 39.18
C SER A 78 -12.37 12.23 39.24
N LYS A 79 -12.43 11.03 39.83
CA LYS A 79 -12.02 10.63 41.19
C LYS A 79 -12.00 9.08 41.30
N SER A 80 -10.90 8.48 41.80
CA SER A 80 -10.73 7.89 43.16
C SER A 80 -11.44 6.53 43.35
N ASN A 81 -10.87 5.47 43.93
CA ASN A 81 -9.73 5.35 44.84
C ASN A 81 -9.37 3.85 45.01
N ASN A 82 -8.07 3.56 45.20
CA ASN A 82 -7.42 2.68 46.20
C ASN A 82 -7.96 1.25 46.47
N VAL A 83 -7.17 0.19 46.74
CA VAL A 83 -5.78 0.02 47.18
C VAL A 83 -5.46 -1.49 47.21
N GLY A 84 -4.19 -1.88 46.94
CA GLY A 84 -3.47 -3.04 47.50
C GLY A 84 -4.00 -4.45 47.20
N LYS A 85 -3.27 -5.56 47.36
CA LYS A 85 -1.87 -5.92 47.57
C LYS A 85 -1.83 -7.46 47.40
N GLU A 86 -0.67 -7.99 47.03
CA GLU A 86 -0.13 -9.35 47.27
C GLU A 86 -0.71 -10.66 46.68
N THR A 87 0.23 -11.41 46.09
CA THR A 87 0.44 -12.89 46.09
C THR A 87 -0.42 -13.82 45.25
N GLY A 88 0.25 -14.81 44.63
CA GLY A 88 -0.33 -16.13 44.38
C GLY A 88 -0.22 -16.61 42.94
N GLU A 89 0.25 -17.84 42.79
CA GLU A 89 0.64 -18.51 41.54
C GLU A 89 -0.54 -18.96 40.66
N SER A 90 -0.21 -19.18 39.38
CA SER A 90 -0.75 -20.15 38.40
C SER A 90 -2.22 -20.61 38.51
N PHE A 91 -2.99 -20.40 37.43
CA PHE A 91 -3.56 -21.43 36.54
C PHE A 91 -4.81 -20.91 35.81
N SER A 92 -4.87 -21.24 34.52
CA SER A 92 -6.08 -21.61 33.76
C SER A 92 -7.03 -20.52 33.21
N SER A 93 -6.93 -20.41 31.88
CA SER A 93 -8.00 -20.39 30.87
C SER A 93 -9.16 -19.39 30.96
N ARG A 94 -9.24 -18.50 29.95
CA ARG A 94 -10.33 -18.40 28.93
C ARG A 94 -10.29 -17.00 28.31
N LEU A 95 -9.72 -16.91 27.10
CA LEU A 95 -9.98 -15.78 26.22
C LEU A 95 -11.30 -16.06 25.52
N VAL A 96 -12.30 -15.24 25.82
CA VAL A 96 -13.62 -15.26 25.20
C VAL A 96 -13.49 -14.56 23.85
N PHE A 97 -13.35 -15.34 22.78
CA PHE A 97 -13.74 -14.93 21.44
C PHE A 97 -15.27 -15.10 21.38
N GLU A 98 -15.99 -13.99 21.31
CA GLU A 98 -17.44 -14.01 21.10
C GLU A 98 -17.71 -13.93 19.60
N ASP A 99 -18.07 -15.10 19.05
CA ASP A 99 -18.73 -15.29 17.77
C ASP A 99 -20.00 -14.45 17.69
N VAL A 100 -20.16 -13.69 16.61
CA VAL A 100 -21.47 -13.20 16.19
C VAL A 100 -21.73 -13.69 14.78
N GLU A 101 -22.43 -14.82 14.72
CA GLU A 101 -23.04 -15.37 13.52
C GLU A 101 -24.09 -14.41 12.94
N ASP A 102 -24.01 -14.28 11.62
CA ASP A 102 -24.96 -13.62 10.74
C ASP A 102 -26.35 -14.28 10.83
N LYS A 103 -27.36 -13.50 11.21
CA LYS A 103 -28.77 -13.83 10.95
C LYS A 103 -29.47 -12.64 10.31
N GLU A 104 -29.84 -12.86 9.05
CA GLU A 104 -30.77 -12.03 8.30
C GLU A 104 -32.02 -11.66 9.11
N ARG A 105 -32.41 -10.38 9.09
CA ARG A 105 -33.83 -9.96 9.06
C ARG A 105 -34.00 -8.51 8.62
N LYS A 106 -35.05 -8.37 7.80
CA LYS A 106 -35.59 -7.22 7.07
C LYS A 106 -35.78 -5.92 7.86
N MET A 107 -35.54 -4.81 7.13
CA MET A 107 -36.36 -3.60 6.97
C MET A 107 -36.85 -2.83 8.21
N GLY A 108 -36.38 -1.58 8.38
CA GLY A 108 -37.09 -0.59 9.21
C GLY A 108 -36.34 0.70 9.56
N LYS A 109 -36.43 1.71 8.68
CA LYS A 109 -36.50 3.18 8.91
C LYS A 109 -35.51 3.91 9.86
N ASN A 110 -34.84 4.89 9.23
CA ASN A 110 -34.47 6.25 9.68
C ASN A 110 -33.82 6.46 11.06
N LYS A 111 -32.59 7.01 11.03
CA LYS A 111 -32.26 8.32 11.63
C LYS A 111 -30.97 8.89 11.05
N GLU A 112 -31.07 10.15 10.64
CA GLU A 112 -29.98 11.01 10.16
C GLU A 112 -28.93 11.29 11.24
N GLY A 113 -27.70 11.56 10.78
CA GLY A 113 -26.90 12.66 11.31
C GLY A 113 -25.88 12.35 12.41
N GLY A 114 -24.62 12.12 12.01
CA GLY A 114 -23.50 12.07 12.95
C GLY A 114 -22.13 11.74 12.35
N ILE A 115 -21.78 12.32 11.20
CA ILE A 115 -20.43 12.19 10.62
C ILE A 115 -19.44 12.98 11.47
N ARG A 116 -18.52 12.29 12.16
CA ARG A 116 -17.28 12.90 12.64
C ARG A 116 -16.16 11.87 12.76
N GLY A 117 -15.23 11.89 11.80
CA GLY A 117 -13.89 11.31 11.99
C GLY A 117 -13.23 10.52 10.86
N LYS A 118 -13.84 10.34 9.67
CA LYS A 118 -13.24 9.50 8.60
C LYS A 118 -13.15 10.14 7.20
N SER A 119 -13.34 11.45 7.08
CA SER A 119 -13.45 12.11 5.77
C SER A 119 -12.10 12.35 5.03
N GLY A 120 -10.96 12.23 5.70
CA GLY A 120 -9.64 12.42 5.07
C GLY A 120 -8.94 11.13 4.62
N LYS A 121 -9.35 9.98 5.17
CA LYS A 121 -8.76 8.68 4.80
C LYS A 121 -9.37 8.11 3.53
N SER A 122 -10.67 8.31 3.30
CA SER A 122 -11.35 7.73 2.14
C SER A 122 -10.86 8.32 0.81
N ALA A 123 -10.75 9.64 0.69
CA ALA A 123 -10.32 10.27 -0.57
C ALA A 123 -8.85 9.94 -0.91
N LEU A 124 -7.97 9.93 0.09
CA LEU A 124 -6.55 9.60 -0.10
C LEU A 124 -6.36 8.10 -0.36
N GLU A 125 -7.09 7.23 0.32
CA GLU A 125 -7.10 5.77 0.07
C GLU A 125 -7.70 5.43 -1.31
N GLU A 126 -8.71 6.17 -1.75
CA GLU A 126 -9.31 6.02 -3.07
C GLU A 126 -8.38 6.49 -4.19
N LEU A 127 -7.73 7.65 -4.03
CA LEU A 127 -6.67 8.12 -4.94
C LEU A 127 -5.48 7.14 -4.99
N MET A 128 -5.03 6.62 -3.85
CA MET A 128 -3.97 5.61 -3.79
C MET A 128 -4.37 4.31 -4.48
N LYS A 129 -5.63 3.88 -4.33
CA LYS A 129 -6.14 2.66 -4.98
C LYS A 129 -6.26 2.84 -6.48
N GLU A 130 -6.59 4.03 -6.95
CA GLU A 130 -6.62 4.34 -8.38
C GLU A 130 -5.21 4.37 -8.97
N GLU A 131 -4.25 4.97 -8.28
CA GLU A 131 -2.83 4.94 -8.66
C GLU A 131 -2.30 3.50 -8.69
N GLU A 132 -2.63 2.69 -7.69
CA GLU A 132 -2.26 1.28 -7.60
C GLU A 132 -2.84 0.48 -8.78
N LYS A 133 -4.10 0.73 -9.15
CA LYS A 133 -4.71 0.09 -10.33
C LYS A 133 -4.07 0.54 -11.65
N ALA A 134 -3.68 1.80 -11.76
CA ALA A 134 -2.96 2.29 -12.94
C ALA A 134 -1.57 1.63 -13.04
N LYS A 135 -0.88 1.50 -11.91
CA LYS A 135 0.39 0.78 -11.80
C LYS A 135 0.24 -0.69 -12.10
N GLU A 136 -0.80 -1.35 -11.59
CA GLU A 136 -1.14 -2.73 -11.88
C GLU A 136 -1.24 -2.95 -13.40
N ARG A 137 -2.03 -2.13 -14.10
CA ARG A 137 -2.20 -2.26 -15.56
C ARG A 137 -0.91 -2.06 -16.35
N THR A 138 -0.03 -1.18 -15.89
CA THR A 138 1.23 -0.87 -16.59
C THR A 138 2.32 -1.89 -16.27
N ASN A 139 2.35 -2.37 -15.03
CA ASN A 139 3.37 -3.25 -14.49
C ASN A 139 3.04 -4.73 -14.61
N ARG A 140 1.78 -5.09 -14.88
CA ARG A 140 1.41 -6.46 -15.25
C ARG A 140 2.05 -6.78 -16.59
N LYS A 141 3.01 -7.70 -16.55
CA LYS A 141 3.70 -8.23 -17.73
C LYS A 141 3.39 -9.72 -17.89
N ASP A 142 3.57 -10.21 -19.09
CA ASP A 142 3.56 -11.64 -19.43
C ASP A 142 4.76 -12.40 -18.84
N TYR A 143 5.90 -11.73 -18.68
CA TYR A 143 7.07 -12.32 -18.00
C TYR A 143 7.06 -12.09 -16.50
N TRP A 144 7.50 -13.07 -15.71
CA TRP A 144 7.55 -12.96 -14.24
C TRP A 144 8.92 -13.36 -13.65
N LEU A 145 9.86 -13.83 -14.45
CA LEU A 145 11.17 -14.23 -13.93
C LEU A 145 11.97 -13.04 -13.40
N PHE A 146 12.65 -13.29 -12.27
CA PHE A 146 13.60 -12.38 -11.64
C PHE A 146 14.80 -13.16 -11.14
N GLU A 147 15.95 -12.51 -11.08
CA GLU A 147 17.16 -13.08 -10.50
C GLU A 147 17.05 -13.20 -8.97
N GLY A 148 17.67 -14.24 -8.40
CA GLY A 148 17.70 -14.46 -6.96
C GLY A 148 16.38 -14.96 -6.35
N ILE A 149 15.48 -15.52 -7.17
CA ILE A 149 14.26 -16.19 -6.69
C ILE A 149 14.42 -17.71 -6.77
N ILE A 150 13.65 -18.43 -5.95
CA ILE A 150 13.58 -19.90 -5.97
C ILE A 150 12.36 -20.34 -6.76
N VAL A 151 12.59 -21.09 -7.83
CA VAL A 151 11.53 -21.66 -8.68
C VAL A 151 11.52 -23.18 -8.58
N LYS A 152 10.41 -23.77 -8.98
CA LYS A 152 10.23 -25.22 -9.09
C LYS A 152 10.10 -25.61 -10.56
N VAL A 153 10.92 -26.55 -10.99
CA VAL A 153 10.94 -27.01 -12.38
C VAL A 153 9.79 -27.98 -12.63
N MET A 154 8.94 -27.68 -13.60
CA MET A 154 7.76 -28.46 -13.97
C MET A 154 7.84 -29.03 -15.40
N SER A 155 8.97 -28.87 -16.08
CA SER A 155 9.21 -29.50 -17.39
C SER A 155 9.11 -31.02 -17.32
N LYS A 156 8.21 -31.61 -18.11
CA LYS A 156 8.10 -33.07 -18.27
C LYS A 156 9.28 -33.64 -19.05
N ALA A 157 9.87 -32.88 -19.98
CA ALA A 157 11.03 -33.32 -20.76
C ALA A 157 12.28 -33.49 -19.89
N LEU A 158 12.37 -32.72 -18.80
CA LEU A 158 13.44 -32.85 -17.81
C LEU A 158 13.14 -33.89 -16.72
N ALA A 159 11.97 -34.54 -16.75
CA ALA A 159 11.63 -35.62 -15.84
C ALA A 159 12.51 -36.85 -16.06
N ASP A 160 12.83 -37.18 -17.32
CA ASP A 160 13.71 -38.30 -17.67
C ASP A 160 15.13 -38.12 -17.10
N LYS A 161 15.53 -36.87 -16.86
CA LYS A 161 16.82 -36.50 -16.26
C LYS A 161 16.76 -36.29 -14.74
N GLY A 162 15.58 -36.47 -14.12
CA GLY A 162 15.39 -36.34 -12.68
C GLY A 162 15.24 -34.92 -12.14
N TYR A 163 15.03 -33.90 -13.00
CA TYR A 163 14.86 -32.51 -12.55
C TYR A 163 13.40 -32.10 -12.33
N TYR A 164 12.45 -32.98 -12.63
CA TYR A 164 11.04 -32.67 -12.44
C TYR A 164 10.69 -32.50 -10.95
N LYS A 165 9.95 -31.43 -10.63
CA LYS A 165 9.59 -30.98 -9.28
C LYS A 165 10.78 -30.59 -8.39
N GLN A 166 11.98 -30.47 -8.96
CA GLN A 166 13.13 -29.98 -8.23
C GLN A 166 13.10 -28.47 -8.07
N LYS A 167 13.65 -28.00 -6.95
CA LYS A 167 13.78 -26.56 -6.67
C LYS A 167 15.15 -26.07 -7.08
N GLY A 168 15.20 -24.88 -7.67
CA GLY A 168 16.44 -24.24 -8.05
C GLY A 168 16.39 -22.73 -7.87
N VAL A 169 17.58 -22.13 -7.81
CA VAL A 169 17.75 -20.69 -7.69
C VAL A 169 17.98 -20.12 -9.09
N VAL A 170 17.21 -19.10 -9.46
CA VAL A 170 17.43 -18.35 -10.69
C VAL A 170 18.69 -17.49 -10.52
N ARG A 171 19.73 -17.79 -11.30
CA ARG A 171 20.99 -17.04 -11.29
C ARG A 171 20.96 -15.86 -12.26
N GLU A 172 20.38 -16.08 -13.44
CA GLU A 172 20.31 -15.09 -14.51
C GLU A 172 19.00 -15.28 -15.29
N VAL A 173 18.44 -14.18 -15.82
CA VAL A 173 17.26 -14.22 -16.69
C VAL A 173 17.66 -13.70 -18.08
N ILE A 174 17.53 -14.57 -19.07
CA ILE A 174 17.84 -14.32 -20.48
C ILE A 174 16.53 -14.00 -21.22
N ASP A 175 16.55 -12.93 -22.00
CA ASP A 175 15.42 -12.48 -22.83
C ASP A 175 14.09 -12.32 -22.07
N LYS A 176 14.12 -12.17 -20.73
CA LYS A 176 12.99 -12.04 -19.80
C LYS A 176 12.16 -13.33 -19.58
N TYR A 177 12.22 -14.30 -20.49
CA TYR A 177 11.42 -15.53 -20.44
C TYR A 177 12.21 -16.78 -20.05
N VAL A 178 13.53 -16.78 -20.25
CA VAL A 178 14.37 -17.95 -19.98
C VAL A 178 15.19 -17.72 -18.72
N ALA A 179 15.15 -18.65 -17.76
CA ALA A 179 15.97 -18.60 -16.56
C ALA A 179 17.15 -19.56 -16.66
N GLU A 180 18.36 -19.09 -16.31
CA GLU A 180 19.46 -19.98 -15.90
C GLU A 180 19.29 -20.32 -14.42
N ILE A 181 18.94 -21.58 -14.16
CA ILE A 181 18.60 -22.09 -12.83
C ILE A 181 19.72 -23.00 -12.34
N GLU A 182 20.18 -22.77 -11.12
CA GLU A 182 21.03 -23.71 -10.38
C GLU A 182 20.17 -24.57 -9.46
N ILE A 183 20.08 -25.87 -9.73
CA ILE A 183 19.31 -26.82 -8.92
C ILE A 183 19.96 -26.95 -7.53
N LEU A 184 19.16 -26.85 -6.46
CA LEU A 184 19.65 -26.85 -5.08
C LEU A 184 20.29 -28.19 -4.67
N GLU A 185 19.77 -29.31 -5.18
CA GLU A 185 20.22 -30.66 -4.81
C GLU A 185 21.56 -31.03 -5.48
N ASN A 186 21.66 -30.83 -6.80
CA ASN A 186 22.79 -31.30 -7.61
C ASN A 186 23.73 -30.18 -8.08
N LYS A 187 23.40 -28.90 -7.81
CA LYS A 187 24.11 -27.70 -8.32
C LYS A 187 24.27 -27.66 -9.85
N HIS A 188 23.45 -28.41 -10.57
CA HIS A 188 23.44 -28.40 -12.02
C HIS A 188 22.77 -27.13 -12.53
N LYS A 189 23.34 -26.56 -13.58
CA LYS A 189 22.80 -25.38 -14.27
C LYS A 189 21.92 -25.82 -15.43
N LEU A 190 20.71 -25.29 -15.48
CA LEU A 190 19.72 -25.58 -16.51
C LEU A 190 19.18 -24.27 -17.07
N ARG A 191 18.90 -24.24 -18.38
CA ARG A 191 18.14 -23.17 -19.00
C ARG A 191 16.73 -23.66 -19.25
N VAL A 192 15.77 -22.98 -18.65
CA VAL A 192 14.36 -23.40 -18.66
C VAL A 192 13.50 -22.16 -18.92
N ASP A 193 12.49 -22.31 -19.76
CA ASP A 193 11.52 -21.24 -20.03
C ASP A 193 10.55 -21.08 -18.85
N GLN A 194 10.06 -19.87 -18.62
CA GLN A 194 9.09 -19.56 -17.58
C GLN A 194 7.82 -20.42 -17.61
N GLU A 195 7.38 -20.90 -18.78
CA GLU A 195 6.20 -21.76 -18.91
C GLU A 195 6.39 -23.13 -18.23
N GLU A 196 7.65 -23.57 -18.12
CA GLU A 196 8.02 -24.82 -17.47
C GLU A 196 8.44 -24.63 -16.00
N LEU A 197 8.20 -23.45 -15.44
CA LEU A 197 8.56 -23.07 -14.08
C LEU A 197 7.32 -22.68 -13.26
N GLU A 198 7.38 -22.98 -11.97
CA GLU A 198 6.35 -22.64 -10.99
C GLU A 198 6.97 -21.77 -9.90
N THR A 199 6.26 -20.72 -9.46
CA THR A 199 6.68 -19.91 -8.31
C THR A 199 6.65 -20.75 -7.04
N VAL A 200 7.60 -20.52 -6.14
CA VAL A 200 7.63 -21.21 -4.84
C VAL A 200 7.20 -20.24 -3.75
N ILE A 201 6.20 -20.60 -2.96
CA ILE A 201 5.79 -19.83 -1.80
C ILE A 201 6.58 -20.32 -0.57
N PRO A 202 7.28 -19.44 0.16
CA PRO A 202 7.97 -19.83 1.40
C PRO A 202 6.98 -20.06 2.54
N GLN A 203 7.49 -20.54 3.67
CA GLN A 203 6.76 -20.52 4.92
C GLN A 203 6.42 -19.08 5.36
N ILE A 204 5.37 -18.95 6.17
CA ILE A 204 4.97 -17.67 6.77
C ILE A 204 6.16 -17.07 7.53
N GLY A 205 6.36 -15.78 7.38
CA GLY A 205 7.53 -15.04 7.87
C GLY A 205 8.72 -15.03 6.92
N GLY A 206 8.69 -15.83 5.85
CA GLY A 206 9.73 -15.87 4.82
C GLY A 206 9.74 -14.64 3.90
N LEU A 207 10.91 -14.37 3.31
CA LEU A 207 11.09 -13.32 2.31
C LEU A 207 10.63 -13.80 0.94
N VAL A 208 9.87 -12.94 0.27
CA VAL A 208 9.40 -13.12 -1.10
C VAL A 208 9.76 -11.91 -1.94
N LYS A 209 9.84 -12.12 -3.25
CA LYS A 209 9.89 -11.08 -4.25
C LYS A 209 8.53 -11.01 -4.93
N ILE A 210 8.01 -9.79 -5.09
CA ILE A 210 6.83 -9.54 -5.90
C ILE A 210 7.29 -9.54 -7.35
N VAL A 211 6.87 -10.55 -8.09
CA VAL A 211 7.29 -10.77 -9.48
C VAL A 211 6.33 -10.16 -10.49
N ASN A 212 5.11 -9.80 -10.10
CA ASN A 212 4.19 -9.09 -10.98
C ASN A 212 3.25 -8.14 -10.22
N GLY A 213 2.44 -7.39 -10.99
CA GLY A 213 1.46 -6.45 -10.48
C GLY A 213 2.05 -5.10 -10.06
N ALA A 214 1.30 -4.32 -9.29
CA ALA A 214 1.57 -2.91 -9.01
C ALA A 214 2.93 -2.69 -8.31
N TYR A 215 3.34 -3.65 -7.47
CA TYR A 215 4.58 -3.61 -6.69
C TYR A 215 5.67 -4.52 -7.25
N ARG A 216 5.60 -4.82 -8.55
CA ARG A 216 6.61 -5.63 -9.24
C ARG A 216 8.03 -5.16 -8.93
N GLY A 217 8.88 -6.10 -8.54
CA GLY A 217 10.28 -5.89 -8.20
C GLY A 217 10.54 -5.60 -6.72
N SER A 218 9.51 -5.28 -5.93
CA SER A 218 9.64 -5.07 -4.49
C SER A 218 9.84 -6.39 -3.74
N ASN A 219 10.56 -6.31 -2.63
CA ASN A 219 10.71 -7.43 -1.70
C ASN A 219 9.64 -7.29 -0.61
N ALA A 220 9.16 -8.42 -0.09
CA ALA A 220 8.13 -8.44 0.93
C ALA A 220 8.32 -9.62 1.88
N ARG A 221 7.72 -9.54 3.06
CA ARG A 221 7.63 -10.63 4.02
C ARG A 221 6.22 -11.22 4.00
N LEU A 222 6.14 -12.54 3.87
CA LEU A 222 4.88 -13.26 3.92
C LEU A 222 4.32 -13.25 5.34
N LEU A 223 3.08 -12.78 5.52
CA LEU A 223 2.41 -12.73 6.83
C LEU A 223 1.34 -13.81 6.99
N GLY A 224 0.70 -14.21 5.89
CA GLY A 224 -0.35 -15.21 5.88
C GLY A 224 -0.69 -15.64 4.47
N VAL A 225 -1.34 -16.79 4.36
CA VAL A 225 -1.66 -17.47 3.10
C VAL A 225 -3.11 -17.94 3.20
N ASP A 226 -3.91 -17.62 2.20
CA ASP A 226 -5.32 -18.00 2.06
C ASP A 226 -5.43 -18.99 0.89
N THR A 227 -5.50 -20.28 1.23
CA THR A 227 -5.56 -21.38 0.27
C THR A 227 -6.87 -21.45 -0.50
N GLU A 228 -7.95 -20.85 -0.01
CA GLU A 228 -9.24 -20.86 -0.70
C GLU A 228 -9.26 -19.87 -1.85
N LYS A 229 -8.66 -18.70 -1.65
CA LYS A 229 -8.61 -17.61 -2.63
C LYS A 229 -7.31 -17.55 -3.42
N PHE A 230 -6.38 -18.48 -3.18
CA PHE A 230 -5.04 -18.47 -3.78
C PHE A 230 -4.32 -17.13 -3.59
N CYS A 231 -4.52 -16.52 -2.43
CA CYS A 231 -4.05 -15.18 -2.09
C CYS A 231 -3.11 -15.22 -0.89
N ALA A 232 -2.12 -14.34 -0.89
CA ALA A 232 -1.21 -14.15 0.23
C ALA A 232 -1.34 -12.73 0.80
N LYS A 233 -1.22 -12.65 2.13
CA LYS A 233 -1.03 -11.40 2.86
C LYS A 233 0.46 -11.20 3.11
N MET A 234 1.00 -10.06 2.73
CA MET A 234 2.41 -9.74 2.89
C MET A 234 2.64 -8.27 3.21
N GLN A 235 3.82 -7.99 3.76
CA GLN A 235 4.27 -6.63 4.03
C GLN A 235 5.48 -6.32 3.17
N ILE A 236 5.43 -5.24 2.38
CA ILE A 236 6.56 -4.80 1.59
C ILE A 236 7.68 -4.38 2.55
N GLU A 237 8.87 -4.91 2.31
CA GLU A 237 10.10 -4.52 2.98
C GLU A 237 10.96 -3.70 2.03
N LYS A 238 11.42 -2.54 2.50
CA LYS A 238 12.31 -1.63 1.78
C LYS A 238 11.64 -0.95 0.56
N GLY A 239 12.10 0.27 0.28
CA GLY A 239 11.63 1.07 -0.85
C GLY A 239 10.56 2.08 -0.47
N ILE A 240 9.89 2.64 -1.48
CA ILE A 240 8.92 3.76 -1.32
C ILE A 240 7.67 3.31 -0.55
N TYR A 241 7.35 2.01 -0.61
CA TYR A 241 6.18 1.40 0.02
C TYR A 241 6.53 0.61 1.28
N ASP A 242 7.68 0.90 1.90
CA ASP A 242 8.14 0.19 3.09
C ASP A 242 7.08 0.19 4.20
N GLY A 243 6.82 -0.99 4.76
CA GLY A 243 5.81 -1.21 5.79
C GLY A 243 4.37 -1.36 5.29
N ARG A 244 4.08 -1.15 4.00
CA ARG A 244 2.74 -1.33 3.44
C ARG A 244 2.32 -2.80 3.44
N VAL A 245 1.11 -3.07 3.92
CA VAL A 245 0.55 -4.43 3.98
C VAL A 245 -0.39 -4.65 2.80
N LEU A 246 -0.04 -5.61 1.94
CA LEU A 246 -0.87 -6.12 0.86
C LEU A 246 -1.70 -7.29 1.41
N LYS A 247 -3.03 -7.19 1.27
CA LYS A 247 -3.95 -8.16 1.88
C LYS A 247 -4.25 -9.36 1.00
N ALA A 248 -4.23 -9.18 -0.32
CA ALA A 248 -4.62 -10.20 -1.29
C ALA A 248 -3.74 -10.07 -2.53
N VAL A 249 -2.59 -10.73 -2.51
CA VAL A 249 -1.68 -10.85 -3.66
C VAL A 249 -1.74 -12.29 -4.15
N GLU A 250 -1.88 -12.49 -5.46
CA GLU A 250 -1.97 -13.83 -6.06
C GLU A 250 -0.64 -14.59 -5.94
N TYR A 251 -0.72 -15.92 -5.86
CA TYR A 251 0.46 -16.79 -5.77
C TYR A 251 1.39 -16.73 -6.99
N GLU A 252 0.83 -16.44 -8.16
CA GLU A 252 1.61 -16.27 -9.40
C GLU A 252 2.45 -14.99 -9.38
N ASP A 253 2.03 -14.00 -8.59
CA ASP A 253 2.68 -12.70 -8.53
C ASP A 253 3.78 -12.62 -7.47
N ILE A 254 4.01 -13.71 -6.73
CA ILE A 254 4.99 -13.77 -5.64
C ILE A 254 5.87 -15.00 -5.76
N CYS A 255 7.15 -14.85 -5.42
CA CYS A 255 8.08 -15.96 -5.43
C CYS A 255 9.06 -15.87 -4.26
N LYS A 256 9.45 -17.01 -3.70
CA LYS A 256 10.41 -17.09 -2.60
C LYS A 256 11.75 -16.49 -3.04
N LEU A 257 12.32 -15.66 -2.17
CA LEU A 257 13.66 -15.10 -2.36
C LEU A 257 14.72 -16.12 -1.88
N ALA A 258 15.83 -16.24 -2.63
CA ALA A 258 16.90 -17.22 -2.39
C ALA A 258 17.79 -16.89 -1.18
#